data_AF-A0A2D7MHN7-F1
#
_entry.id   AF-A0A2D7MHN7-F1
#
_cell.length_a   1.000
_cell.length_b   1.000
_cell.length_c   1.000
_cell.angle_alpha   90.00
_cell.angle_beta   90.00
_cell.angle_gamma   90.00
#
_symmetry.space_group_name_H-M   'P 1'
#
loop_
_entity.id
_entity.type
_entity.pdbx_description
1 polymer ?
#
loop_
_entity_poly.entity_id
_entity_poly.type
_entity_poly.pdbx_seq_one_letter_code
_entity_poly.pdbx_strand_id
1 'polypeptide(L)'
;MQSLMLRALKAHMVLLLSSVMFFTTGCEDDSHDDHDEEHTDADGFILKDESGTEIYRESEGAMTGGVALSVGDTLELSVHFLDHEGNEIEHGEEEEEGEDHEDGLAVSVLDPSIAIVEAEDHEEEGGDHDHEEEEHGNAIHVIGISSGSTSFQLQLMHEGHADYTSTNNVPVTVN
;
A
#
# COMPACT_ATOMS: atom_id res chain seq x y z
N MET A 1 41.60 55.63 10.81
CA MET A 1 40.51 54.91 10.11
C MET A 1 41.00 53.98 9.00
N GLN A 2 42.13 54.26 8.35
CA GLN A 2 42.63 53.49 7.18
C GLN A 2 43.26 52.11 7.52
N SER A 3 43.82 51.92 8.72
CA SER A 3 44.47 50.66 9.14
C SER A 3 43.50 49.55 9.57
N LEU A 4 42.30 49.91 10.07
CA LEU A 4 41.28 48.95 10.49
C LEU A 4 40.56 48.30 9.30
N MET A 5 40.28 49.08 8.24
CA MET A 5 39.62 48.58 7.03
C MET A 5 40.48 47.57 6.27
N LEU A 6 41.80 47.76 6.25
CA LEU A 6 42.74 46.86 5.58
C LEU A 6 42.88 45.50 6.28
N ARG A 7 42.71 45.47 7.61
CA ARG A 7 42.73 44.24 8.41
C ARG A 7 41.44 43.44 8.26
N ALA A 8 40.30 44.13 8.18
CA ALA A 8 39.00 43.51 7.93
C ALA A 8 38.95 42.85 6.55
N LEU A 9 39.40 43.54 5.49
CA LEU A 9 39.42 42.98 4.13
C LEU A 9 40.26 41.70 4.02
N LYS A 10 41.40 41.65 4.72
CA LYS A 10 42.31 40.50 4.69
C LYS A 10 41.72 39.27 5.39
N ALA A 11 41.01 39.47 6.49
CA ALA A 11 40.30 38.39 7.18
C ALA A 11 39.14 37.81 6.34
N HIS A 12 38.43 38.66 5.60
CA HIS A 12 37.33 38.22 4.72
C HIS A 12 37.86 37.50 3.48
N MET A 13 39.01 37.93 2.93
CA MET A 13 39.66 37.24 1.80
C MET A 13 40.18 35.84 2.19
N VAL A 14 40.70 35.67 3.40
CA VAL A 14 41.13 34.35 3.90
C VAL A 14 39.92 33.43 4.12
N LEU A 15 38.82 33.95 4.66
CA LEU A 15 37.60 33.18 4.92
C LEU A 15 36.90 32.72 3.62
N LEU A 16 36.88 33.58 2.59
CA LEU A 16 36.35 33.24 1.26
C LEU A 16 37.18 32.17 0.55
N LEU A 17 38.51 32.21 0.67
CA LEU A 17 39.40 31.25 -0.01
C LEU A 17 39.33 29.84 0.63
N SER A 18 39.07 29.75 1.95
CA SER A 18 38.89 28.47 2.64
C SER A 18 37.56 27.77 2.38
N SER A 19 36.53 28.50 1.90
CA SER A 19 35.21 27.91 1.62
C SER A 19 35.14 27.16 0.29
N VAL A 20 36.07 27.42 -0.64
CA VAL A 20 36.08 26.83 -1.99
C VAL A 20 36.74 25.44 -2.02
N MET A 21 37.49 25.06 -0.96
CA MET A 21 38.21 23.77 -0.90
C MET A 21 37.41 22.62 -0.28
N PHE A 22 36.13 22.80 0.06
CA PHE A 22 35.28 21.75 0.65
C PHE A 22 34.39 20.99 -0.34
N PHE A 23 34.57 21.18 -1.65
CA PHE A 23 33.93 20.32 -2.66
C PHE A 23 34.89 19.19 -3.04
N THR A 24 35.18 18.34 -2.06
CA THR A 24 35.88 17.08 -2.28
C THR A 24 34.88 15.99 -2.66
N THR A 25 35.30 15.15 -3.61
CA THR A 25 34.80 13.79 -3.91
C THR A 25 33.35 13.68 -4.41
N GLY A 26 33.17 13.81 -5.72
CA GLY A 26 32.17 13.00 -6.43
C GLY A 26 32.74 11.59 -6.61
N CYS A 27 32.47 10.73 -5.64
CA CYS A 27 32.29 9.30 -5.89
C CYS A 27 30.87 9.15 -6.46
N GLU A 28 30.50 8.19 -7.27
CA GLU A 28 31.13 7.18 -8.13
C GLU A 28 29.94 6.84 -9.05
N ASP A 29 30.21 6.52 -10.31
CA ASP A 29 29.19 6.07 -11.26
C ASP A 29 28.74 4.68 -10.78
N ASP A 30 27.89 4.64 -9.76
CA ASP A 30 27.16 3.44 -9.38
C ASP A 30 26.21 3.15 -10.53
N SER A 31 26.68 2.32 -11.45
CA SER A 31 25.82 1.49 -12.28
C SER A 31 25.10 0.53 -11.35
N HIS A 32 24.12 1.03 -10.60
CA HIS A 32 23.08 0.19 -10.05
C HIS A 32 22.18 -0.15 -11.23
N ASP A 33 22.18 -1.43 -11.61
CA ASP A 33 20.93 -2.03 -12.11
C ASP A 33 19.96 -1.91 -10.93
N ASP A 34 19.32 -0.74 -10.81
CA ASP A 34 18.08 -0.59 -10.08
C ASP A 34 17.10 -1.43 -10.89
N HIS A 35 16.98 -2.71 -10.53
CA HIS A 35 15.74 -3.41 -10.76
C HIS A 35 14.72 -2.59 -9.97
N ASP A 36 14.01 -1.72 -10.67
CA ASP A 36 12.81 -1.06 -10.16
C ASP A 36 11.85 -2.20 -9.79
N GLU A 37 11.99 -2.74 -8.58
CA GLU A 37 11.01 -3.62 -7.95
C GLU A 37 9.66 -2.89 -8.07
N GLU A 38 8.76 -3.41 -8.89
CA GLU A 38 7.52 -2.75 -9.26
C GLU A 38 6.57 -2.74 -8.06
N HIS A 39 6.64 -1.66 -7.26
CA HIS A 39 5.73 -1.48 -6.13
C HIS A 39 4.41 -0.87 -6.58
N THR A 40 3.32 -1.34 -5.99
CA THR A 40 2.01 -0.69 -6.16
C THR A 40 1.94 0.56 -5.27
N ASP A 41 2.01 1.75 -5.88
CA ASP A 41 1.91 3.05 -5.19
C ASP A 41 0.44 3.41 -4.88
N ALA A 42 -0.14 2.70 -3.89
CA ALA A 42 -1.52 2.91 -3.45
C ALA A 42 -1.63 3.98 -2.35
N ASP A 43 -2.60 4.87 -2.49
CA ASP A 43 -2.93 5.95 -1.54
C ASP A 43 -4.27 5.68 -0.79
N GLY A 44 -4.95 4.59 -1.13
CA GLY A 44 -6.23 4.21 -0.57
C GLY A 44 -6.72 2.86 -1.08
N PHE A 45 -7.92 2.46 -0.64
CA PHE A 45 -8.61 1.29 -1.18
C PHE A 45 -10.12 1.41 -0.98
N ILE A 46 -10.86 0.61 -1.72
CA ILE A 46 -12.30 0.41 -1.56
C ILE A 46 -12.63 -1.06 -1.41
N LEU A 47 -13.76 -1.34 -0.76
CA LEU A 47 -14.38 -2.66 -0.72
C LEU A 47 -15.70 -2.61 -1.48
N LYS A 48 -15.89 -3.55 -2.41
CA LYS A 48 -17.16 -3.73 -3.12
C LYS A 48 -17.77 -5.08 -2.74
N ASP A 49 -19.10 -5.12 -2.70
CA ASP A 49 -19.85 -6.37 -2.56
C ASP A 49 -19.97 -7.11 -3.91
N GLU A 50 -20.58 -8.30 -3.88
CA GLU A 50 -20.85 -9.13 -5.07
C GLU A 50 -21.63 -8.42 -6.20
N SER A 51 -22.32 -7.30 -5.88
CA SER A 51 -23.04 -6.51 -6.87
C SER A 51 -22.19 -5.41 -7.52
N GLY A 52 -20.91 -5.31 -7.12
CA GLY A 52 -20.01 -4.21 -7.48
C GLY A 52 -20.32 -2.91 -6.72
N THR A 53 -21.13 -2.96 -5.66
CA THR A 53 -21.46 -1.77 -4.87
C THR A 53 -20.37 -1.49 -3.86
N GLU A 54 -19.80 -0.29 -3.89
CA GLU A 54 -18.85 0.18 -2.87
C GLU A 54 -19.53 0.30 -1.49
N ILE A 55 -19.00 -0.43 -0.52
CA ILE A 55 -19.48 -0.41 0.88
C ILE A 55 -18.50 0.27 1.84
N TYR A 56 -17.23 0.39 1.42
CA TYR A 56 -16.18 1.04 2.18
C TYR A 56 -15.21 1.73 1.23
N ARG A 57 -14.68 2.87 1.68
CA ARG A 57 -13.60 3.60 1.03
C ARG A 57 -12.69 4.23 2.05
N GLU A 58 -11.40 4.16 1.78
CA GLU A 58 -10.35 4.93 2.44
C GLU A 58 -9.50 5.67 1.40
N SER A 59 -9.18 6.94 1.69
CA SER A 59 -8.24 7.74 0.90
C SER A 59 -7.70 8.90 1.75
N GLU A 60 -6.40 9.18 1.68
CA GLU A 60 -5.75 10.31 2.36
C GLU A 60 -6.07 10.39 3.88
N GLY A 61 -6.20 9.24 4.55
CA GLY A 61 -6.52 9.15 5.98
C GLY A 61 -8.00 9.36 6.34
N ALA A 62 -8.87 9.67 5.38
CA ALA A 62 -10.31 9.71 5.57
C ALA A 62 -10.95 8.37 5.18
N MET A 63 -12.02 7.97 5.88
CA MET A 63 -12.78 6.77 5.54
C MET A 63 -14.29 7.00 5.55
N THR A 64 -15.00 6.23 4.72
CA THR A 64 -16.46 6.16 4.67
C THR A 64 -16.94 4.73 4.59
N GLY A 65 -18.09 4.46 5.20
CA GLY A 65 -18.72 3.13 5.15
C GLY A 65 -18.16 2.16 6.19
N GLY A 66 -18.31 0.87 5.91
CA GLY A 66 -17.97 -0.23 6.82
C GLY A 66 -18.70 -1.51 6.48
N VAL A 67 -18.22 -2.63 7.00
CA VAL A 67 -18.81 -3.94 6.74
C VAL A 67 -19.91 -4.23 7.75
N ALA A 68 -21.07 -4.66 7.27
CA ALA A 68 -22.21 -5.06 8.09
C ALA A 68 -22.77 -6.40 7.62
N LEU A 69 -22.89 -7.35 8.54
CA LEU A 69 -23.38 -8.71 8.28
C LEU A 69 -24.15 -9.26 9.48
N SER A 70 -24.84 -10.39 9.32
CA SER A 70 -25.49 -11.09 10.44
C SER A 70 -24.61 -12.21 11.02
N VAL A 71 -24.92 -12.61 12.25
CA VAL A 71 -24.26 -13.75 12.90
C VAL A 71 -24.44 -15.03 12.06
N GLY A 72 -23.32 -15.65 11.68
CA GLY A 72 -23.28 -16.87 10.87
C GLY A 72 -23.21 -16.62 9.37
N ASP A 73 -23.29 -15.36 8.91
CA ASP A 73 -23.14 -15.02 7.51
C ASP A 73 -21.66 -14.92 7.12
N THR A 74 -21.40 -15.05 5.82
CA THR A 74 -20.11 -14.80 5.20
C THR A 74 -20.33 -13.86 4.02
N LEU A 75 -19.55 -12.77 3.98
CA LEU A 75 -19.53 -11.84 2.87
C LEU A 75 -18.20 -11.96 2.12
N GLU A 76 -18.28 -12.12 0.81
CA GLU A 76 -17.14 -11.95 -0.09
C GLU A 76 -17.10 -10.50 -0.55
N LEU A 77 -15.92 -9.89 -0.46
CA LEU A 77 -15.70 -8.49 -0.84
C LEU A 77 -14.47 -8.41 -1.73
N SER A 78 -14.59 -7.72 -2.87
CA SER A 78 -13.42 -7.38 -3.68
C SER A 78 -12.71 -6.15 -3.12
N VAL A 79 -11.38 -6.18 -3.17
CA VAL A 79 -10.49 -5.11 -2.75
C VAL A 79 -9.93 -4.43 -3.99
N HIS A 80 -10.11 -3.11 -4.08
CA HIS A 80 -9.50 -2.33 -5.16
C HIS A 80 -8.67 -1.20 -4.54
N PHE A 81 -7.38 -1.16 -4.86
CA PHE A 81 -6.49 -0.08 -4.43
C PHE A 81 -6.71 1.18 -5.27
N LEU A 82 -6.41 2.32 -4.66
CA LEU A 82 -6.62 3.63 -5.26
C LEU A 82 -5.29 4.36 -5.45
N ASP A 83 -5.17 5.07 -6.56
CA ASP A 83 -4.09 6.02 -6.82
C ASP A 83 -4.26 7.31 -5.98
N HIS A 84 -3.30 8.22 -6.11
CA HIS A 84 -3.32 9.54 -5.47
C HIS A 84 -4.54 10.41 -5.83
N GLU A 85 -5.13 10.19 -7.01
CA GLU A 85 -6.31 10.91 -7.47
C GLU A 85 -7.62 10.25 -6.99
N GLY A 86 -7.52 9.09 -6.32
CA GLY A 86 -8.64 8.30 -5.81
C GLY A 86 -9.32 7.43 -6.87
N ASN A 87 -8.67 7.22 -8.02
CA ASN A 87 -9.12 6.27 -9.04
C ASN A 87 -8.64 4.87 -8.69
N GLU A 88 -9.39 3.86 -9.10
CA GLU A 88 -8.95 2.46 -8.96
C GLU A 88 -7.72 2.23 -9.83
N ILE A 89 -6.69 1.63 -9.22
CA ILE A 89 -5.51 1.15 -9.95
C ILE A 89 -5.94 -0.11 -10.69
N GLU A 90 -5.86 -0.09 -12.02
CA GLU A 90 -6.10 -1.27 -12.83
C GLU A 90 -4.90 -2.21 -12.70
N HIS A 91 -5.12 -3.40 -12.15
CA HIS A 91 -4.16 -4.50 -12.26
C HIS A 91 -4.29 -5.01 -13.70
N GLY A 92 -3.30 -4.70 -14.54
CA GLY A 92 -3.40 -4.95 -15.98
C GLY A 92 -3.35 -6.45 -16.31
N GLU A 93 -4.15 -6.87 -17.29
CA GLU A 93 -4.04 -8.21 -17.92
C GLU A 93 -2.70 -8.44 -18.69
N GLU A 94 -1.78 -7.48 -18.65
CA GLU A 94 -0.51 -7.48 -19.40
C GLU A 94 0.72 -7.71 -18.50
N GLU A 95 0.56 -8.40 -17.37
CA GLU A 95 1.73 -9.03 -16.73
C GLU A 95 2.16 -10.20 -17.61
N GLU A 96 3.07 -9.89 -18.53
CA GLU A 96 3.69 -10.87 -19.41
C GLU A 96 4.28 -11.99 -18.57
N GLU A 97 3.80 -13.21 -18.84
CA GLU A 97 4.31 -14.49 -18.36
C GLU A 97 5.81 -14.47 -18.03
N GLY A 98 6.16 -14.29 -16.76
CA GLY A 98 7.55 -14.02 -16.45
C GLY A 98 7.97 -14.05 -15.01
N GLU A 99 7.33 -13.29 -14.12
CA GLU A 99 7.89 -13.05 -12.78
C GLU A 99 6.80 -13.18 -11.72
N ASP A 100 6.95 -14.25 -10.91
CA ASP A 100 6.14 -14.62 -9.74
C ASP A 100 6.21 -13.51 -8.66
N HIS A 101 5.59 -12.35 -8.88
CA HIS A 101 5.47 -11.34 -7.84
C HIS A 101 4.26 -11.70 -6.96
N GLU A 102 4.59 -12.16 -5.75
CA GLU A 102 3.66 -12.65 -4.72
C GLU A 102 2.82 -11.51 -4.12
N ASP A 103 2.04 -10.80 -4.94
CA ASP A 103 1.16 -9.74 -4.49
C ASP A 103 -0.04 -10.34 -3.73
N GLY A 104 0.01 -10.21 -2.40
CA GLY A 104 -0.93 -10.85 -1.49
C GLY A 104 -1.61 -9.86 -0.55
N LEU A 105 -2.78 -10.21 -0.04
CA LEU A 105 -3.42 -9.45 1.03
C LEU A 105 -3.06 -10.01 2.40
N ALA A 106 -2.71 -9.14 3.34
CA ALA A 106 -2.63 -9.50 4.76
C ALA A 106 -3.70 -8.76 5.56
N VAL A 107 -4.39 -9.49 6.44
CA VAL A 107 -5.47 -8.95 7.27
C VAL A 107 -5.19 -9.19 8.75
N SER A 108 -5.35 -8.14 9.55
CA SER A 108 -5.23 -8.18 11.02
C SER A 108 -6.52 -7.74 11.69
N VAL A 109 -7.25 -8.69 12.28
CA VAL A 109 -8.53 -8.43 12.98
C VAL A 109 -8.31 -8.12 14.47
N LEU A 110 -8.96 -7.06 14.98
CA LEU A 110 -8.81 -6.60 16.36
C LEU A 110 -9.45 -7.55 17.40
N ASP A 111 -10.66 -8.04 17.11
CA ASP A 111 -11.38 -9.00 17.94
C ASP A 111 -12.01 -10.12 17.08
N PRO A 112 -11.34 -11.27 16.94
CA PRO A 112 -11.83 -12.39 16.15
C PRO A 112 -13.02 -13.14 16.79
N SER A 113 -13.39 -12.81 18.04
CA SER A 113 -14.58 -13.41 18.66
C SER A 113 -15.89 -12.81 18.12
N ILE A 114 -15.81 -11.66 17.43
CA ILE A 114 -16.95 -10.96 16.81
C ILE A 114 -17.05 -11.28 15.33
N ALA A 115 -15.94 -11.13 14.59
CA ALA A 115 -15.87 -11.48 13.17
C ALA A 115 -14.46 -11.99 12.82
N ILE A 116 -14.36 -12.87 11.84
CA ILE A 116 -13.09 -13.31 11.24
C ILE A 116 -13.01 -12.70 9.84
N VAL A 117 -11.82 -12.34 9.40
CA VAL A 117 -11.56 -11.85 8.05
C VAL A 117 -10.38 -12.63 7.49
N GLU A 118 -10.57 -13.25 6.33
CA GLU A 118 -9.59 -14.07 5.63
C GLU A 118 -9.34 -13.45 4.26
N ALA A 119 -8.09 -13.36 3.84
CA ALA A 119 -7.72 -13.01 2.48
C ALA A 119 -7.85 -14.25 1.60
N GLU A 120 -8.29 -14.06 0.37
CA GLU A 120 -8.24 -15.12 -0.63
C GLU A 120 -6.80 -15.26 -1.12
N ASP A 121 -6.23 -16.45 -0.91
CA ASP A 121 -4.90 -16.79 -1.43
C ASP A 121 -5.09 -17.31 -2.86
N HIS A 122 -4.56 -16.59 -3.85
CA HIS A 122 -4.39 -17.13 -5.20
C HIS A 122 -3.17 -18.08 -5.18
N GLU A 123 -3.32 -19.25 -4.56
CA GLU A 123 -2.32 -20.31 -4.69
C GLU A 123 -2.31 -20.75 -6.16
N GLU A 124 -1.22 -20.44 -6.87
CA GLU A 124 -0.91 -20.99 -8.19
C GLU A 124 -0.73 -22.52 -8.11
N GLU A 125 -1.83 -23.27 -8.00
CA GLU A 125 -1.82 -24.70 -8.31
C GLU A 125 -1.62 -24.84 -9.83
N GLY A 126 -0.36 -24.91 -10.25
CA GLY A 126 0.06 -25.19 -11.63
C GLY A 126 -0.77 -26.30 -12.25
N GLY A 127 -1.66 -25.91 -13.17
CA GLY A 127 -2.84 -26.72 -13.46
C GLY A 127 -3.48 -26.55 -14.83
N ASP A 128 -2.77 -26.16 -15.89
CA ASP A 128 -3.23 -26.34 -17.30
C ASP A 128 -4.69 -25.86 -17.51
N HIS A 129 -4.97 -24.57 -17.27
CA HIS A 129 -6.32 -24.04 -17.19
C HIS A 129 -6.81 -23.42 -18.52
N ASP A 130 -7.55 -24.21 -19.30
CA ASP A 130 -8.62 -23.74 -20.22
C ASP A 130 -9.85 -23.33 -19.37
N HIS A 131 -9.67 -22.40 -18.45
CA HIS A 131 -10.76 -21.86 -17.64
C HIS A 131 -10.84 -20.35 -17.85
N GLU A 132 -12.02 -19.91 -18.26
CA GLU A 132 -12.45 -18.51 -18.25
C GLU A 132 -12.46 -18.07 -16.77
N GLU A 133 -11.28 -17.74 -16.22
CA GLU A 133 -11.14 -17.16 -14.90
C GLU A 133 -11.71 -15.74 -15.01
N GLU A 134 -12.90 -15.54 -14.45
CA GLU A 134 -13.43 -14.19 -14.29
C GLU A 134 -12.45 -13.42 -13.41
N GLU A 135 -12.07 -12.21 -13.87
CA GLU A 135 -11.12 -11.25 -13.30
C GLU A 135 -11.40 -10.90 -11.83
N HIS A 136 -11.22 -11.84 -10.91
CA HIS A 136 -11.35 -11.59 -9.49
C HIS A 136 -9.97 -11.12 -8.99
N GLY A 137 -9.73 -9.81 -9.10
CA GLY A 137 -8.68 -9.16 -8.33
C GLY A 137 -8.86 -9.39 -6.82
N ASN A 138 -7.86 -9.02 -6.03
CA ASN A 138 -7.70 -9.38 -4.62
C ASN A 138 -9.03 -9.35 -3.83
N ALA A 139 -9.38 -10.45 -3.15
CA ALA A 139 -10.64 -10.57 -2.40
C ALA A 139 -10.44 -10.98 -0.93
N ILE A 140 -11.46 -10.70 -0.11
CA ILE A 140 -11.51 -11.11 1.29
C ILE A 140 -12.88 -11.71 1.65
N HIS A 141 -12.89 -12.65 2.58
CA HIS A 141 -14.10 -13.19 3.21
C HIS A 141 -14.25 -12.66 4.64
N VAL A 142 -15.40 -12.06 4.95
CA VAL A 142 -15.76 -11.59 6.30
C VAL A 142 -16.84 -12.50 6.89
N ILE A 143 -16.51 -13.18 7.99
CA ILE A 143 -17.38 -14.17 8.65
C ILE A 143 -17.89 -13.63 9.98
N GLY A 144 -19.21 -13.54 10.16
CA GLY A 144 -19.84 -13.06 11.39
C GLY A 144 -19.90 -14.13 12.47
N ILE A 145 -19.18 -13.96 13.58
CA ILE A 145 -19.09 -14.97 14.66
C ILE A 145 -20.09 -14.69 15.79
N SER A 146 -20.15 -13.45 16.28
CA SER A 146 -21.07 -13.06 17.35
C SER A 146 -21.49 -11.60 17.23
N SER A 147 -22.68 -11.28 17.72
CA SER A 147 -23.23 -9.92 17.62
C SER A 147 -22.33 -8.91 18.34
N GLY A 148 -21.92 -7.85 17.66
CA GLY A 148 -21.00 -6.86 18.20
C GLY A 148 -20.35 -6.00 17.12
N SER A 149 -19.30 -5.28 17.51
CA SER A 149 -18.49 -4.48 16.60
C SER A 149 -17.01 -4.78 16.80
N THR A 150 -16.30 -4.98 15.70
CA THR A 150 -14.84 -5.14 15.65
C THR A 150 -14.30 -4.32 14.49
N SER A 151 -13.01 -4.44 14.20
CA SER A 151 -12.40 -3.85 13.03
C SER A 151 -11.18 -4.64 12.58
N PHE A 152 -10.74 -4.43 11.35
CA PHE A 152 -9.52 -5.04 10.82
C PHE A 152 -8.64 -4.02 10.10
N GLN A 153 -7.34 -4.28 10.05
CA GLN A 153 -6.37 -3.56 9.22
C GLN A 153 -6.05 -4.41 8.00
N LEU A 154 -5.96 -3.77 6.83
CA LEU A 154 -5.62 -4.38 5.56
C LEU A 154 -4.23 -3.93 5.12
N GLN A 155 -3.47 -4.84 4.53
CA GLN A 155 -2.18 -4.55 3.90
C GLN A 155 -2.11 -5.20 2.53
N LEU A 156 -1.54 -4.49 1.56
CA LEU A 156 -1.05 -5.07 0.31
C LEU A 156 0.40 -5.47 0.55
N MET A 157 0.70 -6.75 0.40
CA MET A 157 2.01 -7.33 0.63
C MET A 157 2.67 -7.66 -0.71
N HIS A 158 3.94 -7.32 -0.85
CA HIS A 158 4.79 -7.68 -1.97
C HIS A 158 6.16 -8.09 -1.41
N GLU A 159 6.69 -9.25 -1.82
CA GLU A 159 8.00 -9.79 -1.41
C GLU A 159 8.33 -9.64 0.09
N GLY A 160 7.34 -9.93 0.94
CA GLY A 160 7.49 -9.94 2.40
C GLY A 160 7.48 -8.56 3.08
N HIS A 161 7.19 -7.49 2.36
CA HIS A 161 6.92 -6.16 2.91
C HIS A 161 5.55 -5.65 2.45
N ALA A 162 5.05 -4.59 3.10
CA ALA A 162 3.76 -4.01 2.76
C ALA A 162 3.95 -2.79 1.87
N ASP A 163 3.52 -2.88 0.62
CA ASP A 163 3.43 -1.74 -0.32
C ASP A 163 2.38 -0.74 0.15
N TYR A 164 1.29 -1.26 0.74
CA TYR A 164 0.24 -0.46 1.36
C TYR A 164 -0.14 -1.00 2.73
N THR A 165 -0.45 -0.08 3.64
CA THR A 165 -1.07 -0.40 4.93
C THR A 165 -2.19 0.59 5.20
N SER A 166 -3.40 0.07 5.46
CA SER A 166 -4.55 0.93 5.73
C SER A 166 -4.28 1.84 6.92
N THR A 167 -4.57 3.13 6.73
CA THR A 167 -4.39 4.19 7.71
C THR A 167 -5.45 4.15 8.81
N ASN A 168 -6.65 3.66 8.49
CA ASN A 168 -7.70 3.36 9.46
C ASN A 168 -7.99 1.86 9.48
N ASN A 169 -8.56 1.41 10.61
CA ASN A 169 -9.14 0.07 10.67
C ASN A 169 -10.54 0.10 10.06
N VAL A 170 -10.84 -0.84 9.16
CA VAL A 170 -12.16 -1.05 8.57
C VAL A 170 -13.13 -1.49 9.66
N PRO A 171 -14.20 -0.73 9.93
CA PRO A 171 -15.18 -1.11 10.94
C PRO A 171 -16.06 -2.27 10.46
N VAL A 172 -16.32 -3.23 11.35
CA VAL A 172 -17.20 -4.38 11.11
C VAL A 172 -18.28 -4.42 12.18
N THR A 173 -19.54 -4.55 11.76
CA THR A 173 -20.69 -4.72 12.66
C THR A 173 -21.44 -6.01 12.34
N VAL A 174 -21.57 -6.88 13.35
CA VAL A 174 -22.29 -8.15 13.25
C VAL A 174 -23.62 -8.03 14.03
N ASN A 175 -24.74 -8.30 13.36
CA ASN A 175 -26.10 -8.17 13.92
C ASN A 175 -26.78 -9.50 14.22
#